data_AF-A0A2J7YPY4-F1
#
_entry.id   AF-A0A2J7YPY4-F1
#
_cell.length_a   1.000
_cell.length_b   1.000
_cell.length_c   1.000
_cell.angle_alpha   90.00
_cell.angle_beta   90.00
_cell.angle_gamma   90.00
#
_symmetry.space_group_name_H-M   'P 1'
#
loop_
_entity.id
_entity.type
_entity.pdbx_description
1 polymer ?
#
loop_
_entity_poly.entity_id
_entity_poly.type
_entity_poly.pdbx_seq_one_letter_code
_entity_poly.pdbx_strand_id
1 'polypeptide(L)'
;MVGVLALVATGLVAVGAVADGGPASAAEAAAGDVLHERIVIDDGHVDAIAGKMVSGKLRTLFKDSRNPADVTWREPSSVVLHVNPKAKETVPAGRAYSFLGKAGSDFWLIPQVQKQGVVWAGWNTEALGSGDLKGPVDMKLTKVDGPGPLAIWETAGLGGAHVLYSSEDGLPDTRKVDLGVHAHANWGFGAEGVYTVTFQLSGTLPNGRTTSDTRTYTFAVGDIDPGAVTPGGGDRDGGSPGGTGDADGGSDSGSRADSGSTGSGSSGGGSAATGGGDRPGGSLAHTGGAAAIPLALSAGVLVLGGAAAVGVSRGRRRMAPAGKDHR
;
A
#
# COMPACT_ATOMS: atom_id res chain seq x y z
N MET A 1 7.90 8.85 -82.75
CA MET A 1 8.08 8.26 -81.41
C MET A 1 7.78 9.35 -80.40
N VAL A 2 6.79 9.09 -79.52
CA VAL A 2 6.60 9.55 -78.12
C VAL A 2 7.04 10.99 -77.79
N GLY A 3 6.26 11.92 -77.26
CA GLY A 3 4.92 11.95 -76.67
C GLY A 3 4.86 13.19 -75.74
N VAL A 4 3.83 14.02 -75.93
CA VAL A 4 3.01 14.78 -74.94
C VAL A 4 3.74 15.56 -73.82
N LEU A 5 3.78 16.91 -73.89
CA LEU A 5 2.84 17.91 -73.31
C LEU A 5 3.02 18.15 -71.80
N ALA A 6 3.29 19.40 -71.39
CA ALA A 6 2.58 20.03 -70.24
C ALA A 6 2.97 21.50 -70.05
N LEU A 7 1.91 22.30 -69.99
CA LEU A 7 1.77 23.71 -69.65
C LEU A 7 2.18 23.98 -68.19
N VAL A 8 2.96 25.04 -67.93
CA VAL A 8 3.23 25.53 -66.57
C VAL A 8 2.31 26.72 -66.31
N ALA A 9 1.39 26.57 -65.36
CA ALA A 9 0.57 27.64 -64.81
C ALA A 9 1.12 28.05 -63.44
N THR A 10 1.34 29.35 -63.28
CA THR A 10 1.74 30.04 -62.05
C THR A 10 0.58 30.11 -61.06
N GLY A 11 0.82 29.69 -59.81
CA GLY A 11 -0.10 29.83 -58.68
C GLY A 11 0.63 30.39 -57.47
N LEU A 12 0.21 31.57 -57.02
CA LEU A 12 0.68 32.31 -55.85
C LEU A 12 0.18 31.61 -54.57
N VAL A 13 1.08 31.29 -53.63
CA VAL A 13 0.72 30.73 -52.31
C VAL A 13 0.88 31.80 -51.24
N ALA A 14 -0.18 32.02 -50.47
CA ALA A 14 -0.22 32.88 -49.30
C ALA A 14 0.56 32.24 -48.13
N VAL A 15 1.42 33.02 -47.46
CA VAL A 15 2.14 32.60 -46.26
C VAL A 15 1.23 32.83 -45.05
N GLY A 16 0.65 31.75 -44.53
CA GLY A 16 0.06 31.72 -43.20
C GLY A 16 1.15 31.49 -42.16
N ALA A 17 1.29 32.41 -41.20
CA ALA A 17 2.16 32.25 -40.06
C ALA A 17 1.63 31.12 -39.17
N VAL A 18 2.33 29.99 -39.14
CA VAL A 18 2.16 28.95 -38.13
C VAL A 18 2.91 29.39 -36.87
N ALA A 19 2.18 29.53 -35.77
CA ALA A 19 2.78 29.66 -34.45
C ALA A 19 3.42 28.31 -34.09
N ASP A 20 4.74 28.28 -33.94
CA ASP A 20 5.49 27.12 -33.45
C ASP A 20 5.15 26.89 -31.97
N GLY A 21 4.11 26.09 -31.72
CA GLY A 21 3.96 25.36 -30.47
C GLY A 21 5.00 24.24 -30.45
N GLY A 22 6.19 24.51 -29.92
CA GLY A 22 7.21 23.48 -29.71
C GLY A 22 6.66 22.34 -28.86
N PRO A 23 7.08 21.08 -29.10
CA PRO A 23 6.59 19.96 -28.32
C PRO A 23 6.97 20.16 -26.86
N ALA A 24 5.97 20.25 -25.98
CA ALA A 24 6.17 20.03 -24.56
C ALA A 24 6.98 18.74 -24.41
N SER A 25 8.06 18.80 -23.61
CA SER A 25 8.97 17.68 -23.44
C SER A 25 8.16 16.45 -23.03
N ALA A 26 8.55 15.24 -23.46
CA ALA A 26 7.96 14.00 -22.94
C ALA A 26 7.97 13.91 -21.40
N ALA A 27 8.84 14.70 -20.74
CA ALA A 27 8.86 14.90 -19.30
C ALA A 27 7.70 15.75 -18.74
N GLU A 28 7.16 16.71 -19.50
CA GLU A 28 5.92 17.45 -19.16
C GLU A 28 4.68 16.59 -19.45
N ALA A 29 4.69 15.80 -20.53
CA ALA A 29 3.61 14.87 -20.83
C ALA A 29 3.44 13.80 -19.72
N ALA A 30 4.54 13.31 -19.13
CA ALA A 30 4.49 12.33 -18.04
C ALA A 30 3.95 12.88 -16.71
N ALA A 31 3.97 14.21 -16.51
CA ALA A 31 3.36 14.86 -15.34
C ALA A 31 1.84 15.09 -15.52
N GLY A 32 1.34 15.06 -16.75
CA GLY A 32 -0.07 15.26 -17.08
C GLY A 32 -1.02 14.08 -16.76
N ASP A 33 -0.46 12.93 -16.36
CA ASP A 33 -1.22 11.68 -16.12
C ASP A 33 -1.54 11.42 -14.64
N VAL A 34 -1.20 12.34 -13.74
CA VAL A 34 -1.54 12.24 -12.31
C VAL A 34 -2.71 13.17 -12.02
N LEU A 35 -3.85 12.61 -11.61
CA LEU A 35 -5.02 13.40 -11.30
C LEU A 35 -4.92 14.03 -9.91
N HIS A 36 -5.45 15.24 -9.81
CA HIS A 36 -5.50 16.04 -8.59
C HIS A 36 -6.95 16.29 -8.13
N GLU A 37 -7.96 15.86 -8.91
CA GLU A 37 -9.35 16.09 -8.54
C GLU A 37 -9.71 15.29 -7.30
N ARG A 38 -10.34 15.98 -6.36
CA ARG A 38 -10.83 15.38 -5.13
C ARG A 38 -11.78 14.21 -5.44
N ILE A 39 -11.54 13.07 -4.79
CA ILE A 39 -12.42 11.91 -4.87
C ILE A 39 -12.52 11.19 -3.52
N VAL A 40 -13.69 10.62 -3.27
CA VAL A 40 -13.92 9.64 -2.19
C VAL A 40 -13.91 8.25 -2.80
N ILE A 41 -13.17 7.33 -2.20
CA ILE A 41 -13.12 5.92 -2.59
C ILE A 41 -13.47 5.05 -1.39
N ASP A 42 -14.56 4.29 -1.50
CA ASP A 42 -15.14 3.49 -0.42
C ASP A 42 -15.17 1.97 -0.70
N ASP A 43 -14.91 1.56 -1.96
CA ASP A 43 -14.90 0.17 -2.41
C ASP A 43 -13.93 -0.05 -3.58
N GLY A 44 -13.52 -1.31 -3.76
CA GLY A 44 -12.74 -1.78 -4.91
C GLY A 44 -11.22 -1.79 -4.70
N HIS A 45 -10.52 -2.30 -5.71
CA HIS A 45 -9.08 -2.56 -5.69
C HIS A 45 -8.25 -1.30 -5.92
N VAL A 46 -7.37 -0.97 -4.97
CA VAL A 46 -6.46 0.18 -5.04
C VAL A 46 -5.09 -0.19 -4.47
N ASP A 47 -4.03 0.39 -5.04
CA ASP A 47 -2.73 0.42 -4.38
C ASP A 47 -2.58 1.79 -3.74
N ALA A 48 -2.84 1.86 -2.43
CA ALA A 48 -2.79 3.10 -1.68
C ALA A 48 -1.39 3.70 -1.74
N ILE A 49 -0.34 2.88 -1.59
CA ILE A 49 1.05 3.32 -1.68
C ILE A 49 1.68 2.78 -2.96
N ALA A 50 1.78 3.60 -4.01
CA ALA A 50 2.33 3.16 -5.29
C ALA A 50 3.52 4.02 -5.74
N GLY A 51 4.64 3.38 -6.06
CA GLY A 51 5.84 4.04 -6.56
C GLY A 51 5.84 4.14 -8.09
N LYS A 52 6.14 5.32 -8.64
CA LYS A 52 6.29 5.56 -10.09
C LYS A 52 7.32 6.66 -10.36
N MET A 53 8.09 6.55 -11.44
CA MET A 53 8.90 7.66 -11.92
C MET A 53 8.03 8.66 -12.68
N VAL A 54 8.05 9.94 -12.28
CA VAL A 54 7.38 11.05 -12.98
C VAL A 54 8.42 12.12 -13.25
N SER A 55 8.62 12.46 -14.52
CA SER A 55 9.59 13.47 -14.96
C SER A 55 10.99 13.26 -14.36
N GLY A 56 11.43 12.00 -14.25
CA GLY A 56 12.75 11.63 -13.73
C GLY A 56 12.89 11.66 -12.19
N LYS A 57 11.81 11.88 -11.44
CA LYS A 57 11.80 11.79 -9.97
C LYS A 57 10.93 10.63 -9.50
N LEU A 58 11.36 9.93 -8.44
CA LEU A 58 10.49 8.98 -7.75
C LEU A 58 9.31 9.75 -7.16
N ARG A 59 8.11 9.25 -7.40
CA ARG A 59 6.88 9.73 -6.79
C ARG A 59 6.21 8.60 -6.02
N THR A 60 5.67 8.94 -4.85
CA THR A 60 4.76 8.11 -4.07
C THR A 60 3.35 8.59 -4.38
N LEU A 61 2.54 7.75 -5.02
CA LEU A 61 1.23 8.10 -5.56
C LEU A 61 0.17 7.11 -5.09
N PHE A 62 -1.09 7.44 -5.37
CA PHE A 62 -2.22 6.54 -5.21
C PHE A 62 -2.57 5.94 -6.58
N LYS A 63 -2.62 4.61 -6.71
CA LYS A 63 -3.04 3.93 -7.95
C LYS A 63 -4.46 3.42 -7.79
N ASP A 64 -5.39 4.11 -8.45
CA ASP A 64 -6.81 3.78 -8.51
C ASP A 64 -7.04 2.76 -9.63
N SER A 65 -7.22 1.50 -9.24
CA SER A 65 -7.38 0.35 -10.13
C SER A 65 -8.72 -0.36 -9.95
N ARG A 66 -9.74 0.39 -9.50
CA ARG A 66 -11.10 -0.13 -9.32
C ARG A 66 -11.72 -0.58 -10.65
N ASN A 67 -11.35 0.10 -11.74
CA ASN A 67 -11.55 -0.36 -13.09
C ASN A 67 -10.21 -0.82 -13.68
N PRO A 68 -9.94 -2.13 -13.80
CA PRO A 68 -8.65 -2.61 -14.33
C PRO A 68 -8.44 -2.28 -15.81
N ALA A 69 -9.49 -1.92 -16.55
CA ALA A 69 -9.37 -1.45 -17.93
C ALA A 69 -9.01 0.05 -18.02
N ASP A 70 -9.10 0.79 -16.91
CA ASP A 70 -8.88 2.24 -16.85
C ASP A 70 -8.20 2.62 -15.53
N VAL A 71 -6.93 2.20 -15.40
CA VAL A 71 -6.13 2.47 -14.20
C VAL A 71 -5.71 3.93 -14.18
N THR A 72 -6.01 4.61 -13.08
CA THR A 72 -5.72 6.03 -12.89
C THR A 72 -4.68 6.24 -11.79
N TRP A 73 -3.75 7.17 -12.00
CA TRP A 73 -2.82 7.62 -10.95
C TRP A 73 -3.32 8.92 -10.36
N ARG A 74 -3.31 9.04 -9.03
CA ARG A 74 -3.81 10.21 -8.30
C ARG A 74 -2.79 10.70 -7.31
N GLU A 75 -2.77 12.00 -7.04
CA GLU A 75 -2.09 12.51 -5.85
C GLU A 75 -2.80 12.00 -4.59
N PRO A 76 -2.08 11.49 -3.59
CA PRO A 76 -2.66 11.09 -2.30
C PRO A 76 -3.50 12.20 -1.64
N SER A 77 -3.10 13.45 -1.84
CA SER A 77 -3.79 14.66 -1.37
C SER A 77 -5.14 14.94 -2.03
N SER A 78 -5.50 14.20 -3.07
CA SER A 78 -6.79 14.30 -3.73
C SER A 78 -7.77 13.19 -3.27
N VAL A 79 -7.31 12.22 -2.49
CA VAL A 79 -8.09 11.02 -2.17
C VAL A 79 -8.49 11.00 -0.71
N VAL A 80 -9.77 10.74 -0.45
CA VAL A 80 -10.25 10.26 0.85
C VAL A 80 -10.63 8.79 0.69
N LEU A 81 -9.90 7.91 1.38
CA LEU A 81 -10.30 6.50 1.49
C LEU A 81 -11.35 6.37 2.60
N HIS A 82 -12.56 5.94 2.25
CA HIS A 82 -13.60 5.67 3.23
C HIS A 82 -13.56 4.20 3.65
N VAL A 83 -13.06 3.96 4.86
CA VAL A 83 -13.14 2.67 5.55
C VAL A 83 -14.52 2.59 6.19
N ASN A 84 -15.51 2.32 5.35
CA ASN A 84 -16.92 2.48 5.67
C ASN A 84 -17.42 1.53 6.78
N PRO A 85 -18.66 1.70 7.30
CA PRO A 85 -19.18 0.87 8.39
C PRO A 85 -19.19 -0.66 8.15
N LYS A 86 -19.14 -1.15 6.90
CA LYS A 86 -19.04 -2.59 6.58
C LYS A 86 -17.65 -3.16 6.90
N ALA A 87 -16.66 -2.31 7.10
CA ALA A 87 -15.31 -2.68 7.53
C ALA A 87 -15.22 -2.92 9.04
N LYS A 88 -16.28 -2.65 9.81
CA LYS A 88 -16.28 -2.84 11.27
C LYS A 88 -16.14 -4.31 11.63
N GLU A 89 -15.22 -4.60 12.53
CA GLU A 89 -14.91 -5.92 13.09
C GLU A 89 -14.72 -5.80 14.61
N THR A 90 -14.59 -6.93 15.30
CA THR A 90 -14.36 -6.98 16.76
C THR A 90 -13.01 -7.60 17.08
N VAL A 91 -12.20 -6.95 17.92
CA VAL A 91 -10.86 -7.43 18.30
C VAL A 91 -10.98 -8.83 18.92
N PRO A 92 -10.34 -9.87 18.32
CA PRO A 92 -10.40 -11.23 18.85
C PRO A 92 -9.86 -11.34 20.28
N ALA A 93 -10.34 -12.36 21.00
CA ALA A 93 -9.77 -12.68 22.31
C ALA A 93 -8.32 -13.17 22.19
N GLY A 94 -7.54 -12.94 23.25
CA GLY A 94 -6.14 -13.34 23.32
C GLY A 94 -5.16 -12.25 22.89
N ARG A 95 -3.86 -12.54 23.02
CA ARG A 95 -2.80 -11.54 22.85
C ARG A 95 -2.42 -11.24 21.40
N ALA A 96 -2.75 -12.13 20.47
CA ALA A 96 -2.26 -12.08 19.09
C ALA A 96 -2.71 -10.82 18.32
N TYR A 97 -3.83 -10.21 18.73
CA TYR A 97 -4.41 -9.01 18.11
C TYR A 97 -4.49 -7.83 19.08
N SER A 98 -3.71 -7.86 20.18
CA SER A 98 -3.73 -6.80 21.20
C SER A 98 -3.26 -5.43 20.68
N PHE A 99 -2.52 -5.40 19.56
CA PHE A 99 -2.12 -4.17 18.85
C PHE A 99 -3.29 -3.44 18.17
N LEU A 100 -4.49 -4.06 18.11
CA LEU A 100 -5.70 -3.41 17.61
C LEU A 100 -6.52 -2.74 18.73
N GLY A 101 -6.11 -2.93 19.98
CA GLY A 101 -6.82 -2.46 21.16
C GLY A 101 -7.30 -3.60 22.07
N LYS A 102 -8.30 -3.29 22.90
CA LYS A 102 -8.81 -4.22 23.92
C LYS A 102 -9.66 -5.32 23.27
N ALA A 103 -9.44 -6.58 23.65
CA ALA A 103 -10.31 -7.67 23.22
C ALA A 103 -11.80 -7.35 23.42
N GLY A 104 -12.60 -7.58 22.38
CA GLY A 104 -14.03 -7.25 22.34
C GLY A 104 -14.36 -5.80 22.01
N SER A 105 -13.37 -4.90 21.84
CA SER A 105 -13.64 -3.57 21.28
C SER A 105 -13.82 -3.65 19.76
N ASP A 106 -14.43 -2.60 19.22
CA ASP A 106 -14.57 -2.43 17.78
C ASP A 106 -13.26 -1.96 17.16
N PHE A 107 -13.03 -2.34 15.90
CA PHE A 107 -12.03 -1.76 15.02
C PHE A 107 -12.54 -1.82 13.58
N TRP A 108 -11.86 -1.15 12.65
CA TRP A 108 -12.21 -1.14 11.23
C TRP A 108 -11.08 -1.73 10.40
N LEU A 109 -11.43 -2.68 9.51
CA LEU A 109 -10.51 -3.51 8.76
C LEU A 109 -10.66 -3.29 7.26
N ILE A 110 -9.59 -2.84 6.61
CA ILE A 110 -9.34 -3.12 5.19
C ILE A 110 -8.67 -4.50 5.14
N PRO A 111 -9.33 -5.54 4.62
CA PRO A 111 -8.82 -6.90 4.72
C PRO A 111 -7.75 -7.19 3.66
N GLN A 112 -6.79 -8.06 4.00
CA GLN A 112 -5.78 -8.56 3.07
C GLN A 112 -6.40 -9.27 1.86
N VAL A 113 -7.52 -9.96 2.07
CA VAL A 113 -8.32 -10.59 1.02
C VAL A 113 -9.52 -9.70 0.71
N GLN A 114 -9.77 -9.42 -0.57
CA GLN A 114 -10.83 -8.51 -1.00
C GLN A 114 -12.21 -8.88 -0.40
N LYS A 115 -12.89 -7.87 0.14
CA LYS A 115 -14.27 -7.94 0.65
C LYS A 115 -15.11 -6.95 -0.13
N GLN A 116 -16.18 -7.42 -0.78
CA GLN A 116 -17.07 -6.56 -1.56
C GLN A 116 -17.69 -5.47 -0.69
N GLY A 117 -17.68 -4.23 -1.17
CA GLY A 117 -18.21 -3.07 -0.45
C GLY A 117 -17.26 -2.52 0.60
N VAL A 118 -15.97 -2.89 0.55
CA VAL A 118 -14.89 -2.33 1.37
C VAL A 118 -13.71 -2.12 0.43
N VAL A 119 -13.07 -0.96 0.52
CA VAL A 119 -11.84 -0.69 -0.22
C VAL A 119 -10.80 -1.78 0.04
N TRP A 120 -10.10 -2.21 -1.01
CA TRP A 120 -9.05 -3.23 -0.93
C TRP A 120 -7.71 -2.58 -1.25
N ALA A 121 -7.02 -2.13 -0.19
CA ALA A 121 -5.81 -1.32 -0.28
C ALA A 121 -4.54 -2.18 -0.23
N GLY A 122 -3.59 -1.86 -1.09
CA GLY A 122 -2.26 -2.49 -1.16
C GLY A 122 -1.13 -1.48 -1.38
N TRP A 123 0.02 -2.01 -1.78
CA TRP A 123 1.14 -1.23 -2.29
C TRP A 123 1.69 -1.81 -3.59
N ASN A 124 2.29 -0.95 -4.41
CA ASN A 124 2.71 -1.29 -5.75
C ASN A 124 4.05 -0.64 -6.16
N THR A 125 4.95 -1.43 -6.70
CA THR A 125 6.24 -1.01 -7.28
C THR A 125 6.41 -1.54 -8.71
N GLU A 126 5.35 -2.02 -9.35
CA GLU A 126 5.36 -2.57 -10.72
C GLU A 126 5.74 -1.54 -11.78
N ALA A 127 5.47 -0.26 -11.51
CA ALA A 127 5.87 0.85 -12.37
C ALA A 127 7.33 1.28 -12.19
N LEU A 128 8.10 0.57 -11.34
CA LEU A 128 9.52 0.79 -11.10
C LEU A 128 10.31 -0.43 -11.55
N GLY A 129 11.30 -0.23 -12.40
CA GLY A 129 12.22 -1.26 -12.86
C GLY A 129 13.68 -0.98 -12.50
N SER A 130 14.57 -1.90 -12.86
CA SER A 130 16.02 -1.76 -12.65
C SER A 130 16.65 -0.58 -13.42
N GLY A 131 15.95 -0.07 -14.45
CA GLY A 131 16.31 1.17 -15.13
C GLY A 131 16.02 2.43 -14.31
N ASP A 132 15.11 2.36 -13.35
CA ASP A 132 14.67 3.49 -12.51
C ASP A 132 15.44 3.53 -11.19
N LEU A 133 15.61 2.37 -10.55
CA LEU A 133 16.23 2.24 -9.23
C LEU A 133 17.14 1.01 -9.14
N LYS A 134 18.22 1.15 -8.36
CA LYS A 134 19.12 0.08 -7.93
C LYS A 134 18.54 -0.60 -6.69
N GLY A 135 17.89 -1.74 -6.91
CA GLY A 135 17.38 -2.59 -5.83
C GLY A 135 16.03 -2.14 -5.25
N PRO A 136 15.63 -2.67 -4.09
CA PRO A 136 14.32 -2.41 -3.50
C PRO A 136 14.14 -0.95 -3.07
N VAL A 137 12.88 -0.54 -2.93
CA VAL A 137 12.53 0.71 -2.23
C VAL A 137 12.42 0.45 -0.73
N ASP A 138 12.83 1.44 0.06
CA ASP A 138 12.47 1.52 1.48
C ASP A 138 11.11 2.22 1.58
N MET A 139 10.08 1.50 2.02
CA MET A 139 8.77 2.02 2.36
C MET A 139 8.68 2.27 3.86
N LYS A 140 8.49 3.52 4.24
CA LYS A 140 8.59 3.97 5.63
C LYS A 140 7.31 4.65 6.07
N LEU A 141 6.66 4.11 7.11
CA LEU A 141 5.60 4.81 7.82
C LEU A 141 6.25 5.81 8.78
N THR A 142 6.03 7.09 8.53
CA THR A 142 6.72 8.18 9.25
C THR A 142 5.84 8.86 10.28
N LYS A 143 4.52 8.92 10.04
CA LYS A 143 3.57 9.60 10.93
C LYS A 143 2.18 8.99 10.78
N VAL A 144 1.46 8.90 11.89
CA VAL A 144 0.02 8.63 11.93
C VAL A 144 -0.60 9.63 12.89
N ASP A 145 -1.60 10.38 12.44
CA ASP A 145 -2.47 11.17 13.31
C ASP A 145 -3.91 10.65 13.15
N GLY A 146 -4.59 10.40 14.26
CA GLY A 146 -5.96 9.88 14.29
C GLY A 146 -6.40 9.54 15.72
N PRO A 147 -7.67 9.18 15.93
CA PRO A 147 -8.22 8.95 17.28
C PRO A 147 -7.89 7.60 17.91
N GLY A 148 -7.24 6.69 17.18
CA GLY A 148 -6.86 5.37 17.68
C GLY A 148 -5.62 4.84 16.97
N PRO A 149 -5.20 3.60 17.27
CA PRO A 149 -4.05 3.01 16.61
C PRO A 149 -4.31 2.68 15.14
N LEU A 150 -3.25 2.74 14.34
CA LEU A 150 -3.16 2.10 13.03
C LEU A 150 -2.17 0.93 13.13
N ALA A 151 -2.58 -0.23 12.61
CA ALA A 151 -1.66 -1.33 12.36
C ALA A 151 -1.87 -1.91 10.96
N ILE A 152 -0.77 -2.34 10.33
CA ILE A 152 -0.79 -3.05 9.05
C ILE A 152 -0.09 -4.38 9.25
N TRP A 153 -0.72 -5.50 8.87
CA TRP A 153 -0.18 -6.84 9.12
C TRP A 153 -0.57 -7.84 8.04
N GLU A 154 0.25 -8.88 7.92
CA GLU A 154 -0.09 -10.08 7.15
C GLU A 154 -0.70 -11.13 8.07
N THR A 155 -1.72 -11.83 7.59
CA THR A 155 -2.23 -13.01 8.27
C THR A 155 -1.15 -14.08 8.29
N ALA A 156 -0.72 -14.49 9.48
CA ALA A 156 0.20 -15.60 9.67
C ALA A 156 -0.57 -16.92 9.89
N GLY A 157 0.12 -18.05 9.76
CA GLY A 157 -0.47 -19.38 9.99
C GLY A 157 -1.17 -19.52 11.35
N LEU A 158 -2.08 -20.49 11.47
CA LEU A 158 -2.89 -20.75 12.68
C LEU A 158 -3.61 -19.52 13.26
N GLY A 159 -3.92 -18.51 12.43
CA GLY A 159 -4.62 -17.29 12.84
C GLY A 159 -3.75 -16.25 13.55
N GLY A 160 -2.41 -16.37 13.47
CA GLY A 160 -1.49 -15.35 13.94
C GLY A 160 -1.48 -14.09 13.06
N ALA A 161 -0.80 -13.06 13.54
CA ALA A 161 -0.57 -11.82 12.80
C ALA A 161 0.92 -11.51 12.75
N HIS A 162 1.43 -11.18 11.57
CA HIS A 162 2.78 -10.63 11.38
C HIS A 162 2.65 -9.13 11.13
N VAL A 163 2.84 -8.34 12.20
CA VAL A 163 2.70 -6.87 12.14
C VAL A 163 3.86 -6.28 11.33
N LEU A 164 3.50 -5.58 10.26
CA LEU A 164 4.43 -4.91 9.36
C LEU A 164 4.67 -3.46 9.79
N TYR A 165 3.61 -2.76 10.20
CA TYR A 165 3.64 -1.38 10.65
C TYR A 165 2.70 -1.21 11.84
N SER A 166 3.11 -0.43 12.84
CA SER A 166 2.25 -0.06 13.96
C SER A 166 2.51 1.40 14.35
N SER A 167 1.45 2.12 14.73
CA SER A 167 1.58 3.48 15.26
C SER A 167 1.85 3.52 16.77
N GLU A 168 1.78 2.38 17.47
CA GLU A 168 1.83 2.34 18.95
C GLU A 168 3.20 1.95 19.53
N ASP A 169 4.09 1.35 18.73
CA ASP A 169 5.46 0.96 19.11
C ASP A 169 6.52 2.01 18.75
N GLY A 170 6.05 3.18 18.30
CA GLY A 170 6.89 4.31 17.89
C GLY A 170 7.13 4.33 16.38
N LEU A 171 7.35 5.53 15.85
CA LEU A 171 7.63 5.75 14.43
C LEU A 171 9.03 6.37 14.26
N PRO A 172 9.72 6.13 13.13
CA PRO A 172 9.22 5.47 11.92
C PRO A 172 9.40 3.94 11.88
N ASP A 173 8.47 3.27 11.21
CA ASP A 173 8.59 1.87 10.80
C ASP A 173 9.02 1.78 9.34
N THR A 174 9.92 0.85 8.99
CA THR A 174 10.44 0.71 7.61
C THR A 174 10.45 -0.74 7.13
N ARG A 175 10.02 -0.97 5.89
CA ARG A 175 10.16 -2.25 5.18
C ARG A 175 10.81 -2.05 3.82
N LYS A 176 11.61 -3.03 3.41
CA LYS A 176 12.11 -3.13 2.04
C LYS A 176 11.06 -3.79 1.16
N VAL A 177 10.74 -3.16 0.04
CA VAL A 177 9.83 -3.70 -0.97
C VAL A 177 10.60 -3.81 -2.27
N ASP A 178 10.68 -5.02 -2.81
CA ASP A 178 11.34 -5.25 -4.09
C ASP A 178 10.62 -4.51 -5.22
N LEU A 179 11.34 -4.26 -6.32
CA LEU A 179 10.74 -3.68 -7.54
C LEU A 179 9.84 -4.72 -8.21
N GLY A 180 8.81 -4.29 -8.93
CA GLY A 180 7.92 -5.24 -9.59
C GLY A 180 6.93 -5.95 -8.65
N VAL A 181 6.71 -5.42 -7.44
CA VAL A 181 5.84 -6.02 -6.43
C VAL A 181 4.47 -5.36 -6.43
N HIS A 182 3.44 -6.19 -6.32
CA HIS A 182 2.08 -5.82 -6.02
C HIS A 182 1.62 -6.68 -4.85
N ALA A 183 1.19 -6.07 -3.75
CA ALA A 183 0.83 -6.81 -2.55
C ALA A 183 -0.24 -6.12 -1.70
N HIS A 184 -1.00 -6.95 -0.97
CA HIS A 184 -2.02 -6.54 -0.03
C HIS A 184 -1.75 -7.07 1.37
N ALA A 185 -2.17 -6.30 2.36
CA ALA A 185 -2.12 -6.64 3.77
C ALA A 185 -3.43 -6.20 4.45
N ASN A 186 -3.61 -6.60 5.71
CA ASN A 186 -4.69 -6.08 6.53
C ASN A 186 -4.30 -4.69 7.06
N TRP A 187 -5.22 -3.74 7.03
CA TRP A 187 -5.07 -2.43 7.66
C TRP A 187 -6.17 -2.26 8.70
N GLY A 188 -5.78 -2.07 9.96
CA GLY A 188 -6.68 -1.98 11.09
C GLY A 188 -6.62 -0.59 11.73
N PHE A 189 -7.78 0.02 11.89
CA PHE A 189 -7.97 1.29 12.57
C PHE A 189 -8.73 1.04 13.87
N GLY A 190 -8.12 1.34 15.01
CA GLY A 190 -8.68 1.00 16.33
C GLY A 190 -9.82 1.90 16.81
N ALA A 191 -10.14 2.98 16.09
CA ALA A 191 -11.23 3.90 16.44
C ALA A 191 -11.90 4.49 15.19
N GLU A 192 -13.16 4.88 15.34
CA GLU A 192 -13.87 5.68 14.34
C GLU A 192 -13.27 7.08 14.27
N GLY A 193 -13.09 7.64 13.06
CA GLY A 193 -12.37 8.91 12.94
C GLY A 193 -11.78 9.24 11.58
N VAL A 194 -11.22 10.45 11.48
CA VAL A 194 -10.33 10.81 10.37
C VAL A 194 -8.90 10.51 10.78
N TYR A 195 -8.19 9.81 9.91
CA TYR A 195 -6.77 9.51 10.04
C TYR A 195 -5.98 10.13 8.91
N THR A 196 -4.81 10.67 9.23
CA THR A 196 -3.77 11.00 8.25
C THR A 196 -2.54 10.13 8.46
N VAL A 197 -2.16 9.39 7.42
CA VAL A 197 -1.10 8.37 7.45
C VAL A 197 -0.01 8.79 6.46
N THR A 198 1.22 8.99 6.94
CA THR A 198 2.31 9.54 6.12
C THR A 198 3.36 8.49 5.82
N PHE A 199 3.50 8.16 4.53
CA PHE A 199 4.51 7.24 4.03
C PHE A 199 5.59 7.97 3.24
N GLN A 200 6.83 7.51 3.37
CA GLN A 200 7.96 7.86 2.51
C GLN A 200 8.40 6.63 1.73
N LEU A 201 8.49 6.75 0.40
CA LEU A 201 9.29 5.83 -0.41
C LEU A 201 10.65 6.45 -0.66
N SER A 202 11.70 5.66 -0.54
CA SER A 202 13.05 6.05 -0.94
C SER A 202 13.79 4.93 -1.64
N GLY A 203 14.71 5.27 -2.54
CA GLY A 203 15.51 4.31 -3.29
C GLY A 203 16.80 4.93 -3.82
N THR A 204 17.62 4.12 -4.49
CA THR A 204 18.88 4.57 -5.07
C THR A 204 18.77 4.62 -6.59
N LEU A 205 19.02 5.76 -7.22
CA LEU A 205 19.02 5.92 -8.67
C LEU A 205 20.22 5.20 -9.34
N PRO A 206 20.20 4.94 -10.66
CA PRO A 206 21.31 4.32 -11.38
C PRO A 206 22.65 5.06 -11.25
N ASN A 207 22.60 6.37 -11.09
CA ASN A 207 23.80 7.20 -10.85
C ASN A 207 24.33 7.14 -9.39
N GLY A 208 23.69 6.35 -8.52
CA GLY A 208 24.09 6.18 -7.11
C GLY A 208 23.51 7.21 -6.14
N ARG A 209 22.77 8.22 -6.61
CA ARG A 209 22.11 9.20 -5.72
C ARG A 209 20.83 8.61 -5.11
N THR A 210 20.52 9.00 -3.88
CA THR A 210 19.22 8.68 -3.27
C THR A 210 18.12 9.56 -3.86
N THR A 211 16.92 8.99 -4.00
CA THR A 211 15.67 9.69 -4.28
C THR A 211 14.64 9.30 -3.23
N SER A 212 13.73 10.22 -2.90
CA SER A 212 12.64 9.95 -1.98
C SER A 212 11.42 10.82 -2.29
N ASP A 213 10.25 10.35 -1.90
CA ASP A 213 9.00 11.12 -1.94
C ASP A 213 8.12 10.74 -0.74
N THR A 214 7.66 11.75 -0.01
CA THR A 214 6.85 11.58 1.21
C THR A 214 5.45 12.09 0.95
N ARG A 215 4.42 11.33 1.29
CA ARG A 215 3.02 11.72 1.08
C ARG A 215 2.14 11.26 2.22
N THR A 216 1.11 12.06 2.45
CA THR A 216 0.08 11.82 3.46
C THR A 216 -1.20 11.35 2.80
N TYR A 217 -1.79 10.31 3.36
CA TYR A 217 -3.01 9.64 2.91
C TYR A 217 -4.10 9.87 3.93
N THR A 218 -5.32 10.06 3.46
CA THR A 218 -6.46 10.38 4.32
C THR A 218 -7.45 9.24 4.35
N PHE A 219 -7.77 8.77 5.55
CA PHE A 219 -8.78 7.75 5.78
C PHE A 219 -9.92 8.34 6.60
N ALA A 220 -11.13 8.28 6.07
CA ALA A 220 -12.36 8.47 6.84
C ALA A 220 -12.78 7.07 7.32
N VAL A 221 -12.81 6.84 8.62
CA VAL A 221 -13.05 5.52 9.21
C VAL A 221 -14.38 5.53 9.94
N GLY A 222 -15.24 4.56 9.63
CA GLY A 222 -16.54 4.34 10.26
C GLY A 222 -17.65 5.23 9.73
N ASP A 223 -18.61 5.57 10.60
CA ASP A 223 -19.82 6.34 10.26
C ASP A 223 -19.54 7.86 10.20
N ILE A 224 -18.58 8.23 9.35
CA ILE A 224 -18.20 9.62 9.08
C ILE A 224 -18.58 9.95 7.66
N ASP A 225 -19.10 11.15 7.42
CA ASP A 225 -19.33 11.68 6.07
C ASP A 225 -17.98 11.97 5.38
N PRO A 226 -17.54 11.14 4.41
CA PRO A 226 -16.26 11.34 3.75
C PRO A 226 -16.27 12.57 2.81
N GLY A 227 -17.45 13.09 2.46
CA GLY A 227 -17.60 14.31 1.68
C GLY A 227 -17.17 15.56 2.45
N ALA A 228 -17.31 15.54 3.78
CA ALA A 228 -16.91 16.64 4.67
C ALA A 228 -15.41 16.59 5.06
N VAL A 229 -14.73 15.46 4.84
CA VAL A 229 -13.31 15.29 5.22
C VAL A 229 -12.40 15.99 4.23
N THR A 230 -11.52 16.89 4.66
CA THR A 230 -10.50 17.45 3.76
C THR A 230 -9.29 16.51 3.69
N PRO A 231 -8.87 16.02 2.50
CA PRO A 231 -7.62 15.31 2.36
C PRO A 231 -6.45 16.06 3.00
N GLY A 232 -5.69 15.34 3.82
CA GLY A 232 -4.39 15.76 4.31
C GLY A 232 -3.33 15.73 3.22
N GLY A 233 -2.24 16.45 3.51
CA GLY A 233 -1.11 16.65 2.64
C GLY A 233 -1.38 17.63 1.50
N GLY A 234 -0.85 18.84 1.62
CA GLY A 234 -0.75 19.79 0.51
C GLY A 234 0.66 19.84 -0.04
N ASP A 235 1.01 20.90 -0.76
CA ASP A 235 2.35 21.17 -1.31
C ASP A 235 3.49 21.13 -0.25
N ARG A 236 3.14 21.14 1.04
CA ARG A 236 4.07 21.20 2.17
C ARG A 236 4.65 19.85 2.61
N ASP A 237 4.14 18.73 2.12
CA ASP A 237 4.59 17.39 2.57
C ASP A 237 5.72 16.80 1.72
N GLY A 238 6.45 17.66 0.99
CA GLY A 238 7.69 17.28 0.31
C GLY A 238 7.55 17.00 -1.18
N GLY A 239 6.46 17.44 -1.82
CA GLY A 239 6.45 17.62 -3.26
C GLY A 239 7.42 18.74 -3.63
N SER A 240 8.69 18.41 -3.86
CA SER A 240 9.70 19.39 -4.27
C SER A 240 9.23 20.11 -5.53
N PRO A 241 8.90 21.43 -5.47
CA PRO A 241 8.79 22.21 -6.70
C PRO A 241 10.19 22.23 -7.31
N GLY A 242 10.27 22.07 -8.62
CA GLY A 242 11.54 22.24 -9.33
C GLY A 242 12.12 23.62 -9.01
N GLY A 243 13.17 23.67 -8.20
CA GLY A 243 13.90 24.88 -7.92
C GLY A 243 14.95 25.12 -8.99
N THR A 244 14.63 25.98 -9.96
CA THR A 244 15.60 26.86 -10.61
C THR A 244 16.19 27.81 -9.56
N GLY A 245 17.49 28.09 -9.65
CA GLY A 245 18.27 28.83 -8.64
C GLY A 245 17.78 30.25 -8.34
N ASP A 246 18.12 30.77 -7.16
CA ASP A 246 19.24 31.70 -6.97
C ASP A 246 19.41 32.05 -5.47
N ALA A 247 20.58 32.58 -5.14
CA ALA A 247 21.15 32.79 -3.81
C ALA A 247 20.63 34.04 -3.07
N ASP A 248 20.52 33.95 -1.74
CA ASP A 248 21.06 34.85 -0.69
C ASP A 248 20.59 34.28 0.66
N GLY A 249 21.38 34.14 1.74
CA GLY A 249 22.21 35.16 2.37
C GLY A 249 21.55 35.53 3.72
N GLY A 250 22.00 34.94 4.84
CA GLY A 250 21.43 35.27 6.15
C GLY A 250 21.88 34.37 7.30
N SER A 251 23.10 34.60 7.77
CA SER A 251 23.65 34.06 9.02
C SER A 251 22.83 34.52 10.23
N ASP A 252 22.60 33.64 11.19
CA ASP A 252 22.62 34.07 12.59
C ASP A 252 23.12 32.97 13.52
N SER A 253 24.26 33.25 14.13
CA SER A 253 24.95 32.44 15.13
C SER A 253 24.75 33.11 16.49
N GLY A 254 23.89 32.52 17.32
CA GLY A 254 23.62 32.97 18.69
C GLY A 254 24.11 31.96 19.72
N SER A 255 25.07 32.40 20.52
CA SER A 255 25.96 31.66 21.41
C SER A 255 25.31 30.79 22.50
N ARG A 256 25.96 29.66 22.76
CA ARG A 256 25.85 28.85 23.98
C ARG A 256 26.48 29.60 25.16
N ALA A 257 25.80 29.61 26.31
CA ALA A 257 26.39 29.89 27.61
C ALA A 257 26.55 28.57 28.38
N ASP A 258 27.73 28.38 28.94
CA ASP A 258 28.12 27.28 29.82
C ASP A 258 28.22 27.79 31.27
N SER A 259 28.11 26.83 32.19
CA SER A 259 28.84 26.69 33.46
C SER A 259 28.07 26.82 34.79
N GLY A 260 28.31 25.82 35.65
CA GLY A 260 27.88 25.67 37.04
C GLY A 260 27.64 24.20 37.41
N SER A 261 28.65 23.32 37.42
CA SER A 261 29.62 23.04 38.51
C SER A 261 29.11 22.14 39.66
N THR A 262 29.91 21.09 39.89
CA THR A 262 30.20 20.32 41.13
C THR A 262 29.31 19.17 41.61
N GLY A 263 29.94 18.00 41.84
CA GLY A 263 29.50 17.00 42.81
C GLY A 263 29.98 15.56 42.56
N SER A 264 31.08 15.15 43.20
CA SER A 264 31.80 13.87 43.11
C SER A 264 31.01 12.59 43.49
N GLY A 265 31.47 11.43 43.00
CA GLY A 265 31.17 10.12 43.60
C GLY A 265 31.64 8.90 42.79
N SER A 266 32.64 8.19 43.30
CA SER A 266 33.32 7.00 42.74
C SER A 266 32.51 5.70 42.87
N SER A 267 32.61 4.77 41.90
CA SER A 267 33.14 3.38 42.08
C SER A 267 32.51 2.31 41.17
N GLY A 268 33.38 1.42 40.63
CA GLY A 268 33.12 0.05 40.11
C GLY A 268 32.33 -0.04 38.79
N GLY A 269 32.76 -0.69 37.71
CA GLY A 269 33.61 -1.87 37.53
C GLY A 269 32.80 -2.89 36.70
N GLY A 270 33.27 -3.29 35.51
CA GLY A 270 32.72 -4.46 34.79
C GLY A 270 32.56 -4.34 33.27
N SER A 271 33.59 -4.79 32.55
CA SER A 271 33.63 -5.53 31.28
C SER A 271 32.54 -5.37 30.18
N ALA A 272 33.03 -4.91 29.02
CA ALA A 272 32.90 -5.47 27.67
C ALA A 272 31.64 -6.27 27.26
N ALA A 273 30.97 -5.80 26.19
CA ALA A 273 30.73 -6.60 24.99
C ALA A 273 30.27 -5.70 23.82
N THR A 274 31.03 -5.77 22.73
CA THR A 274 30.63 -5.40 21.37
C THR A 274 29.46 -6.25 20.90
N GLY A 275 28.50 -5.66 20.19
CA GLY A 275 27.42 -6.42 19.56
C GLY A 275 26.56 -5.56 18.64
N GLY A 276 27.10 -5.26 17.47
CA GLY A 276 26.28 -4.86 16.33
C GLY A 276 25.34 -6.01 15.96
N GLY A 277 24.08 -5.67 15.69
CA GLY A 277 23.05 -6.63 15.30
C GLY A 277 22.22 -6.05 14.19
N ASP A 278 22.74 -6.14 12.97
CA ASP A 278 21.96 -6.06 11.74
C ASP A 278 20.78 -7.04 11.86
N ARG A 279 19.55 -6.52 11.78
CA ARG A 279 18.36 -7.36 11.63
C ARG A 279 18.19 -7.66 10.13
N PRO A 280 18.07 -8.93 9.74
CA PRO A 280 17.89 -9.29 8.34
C PRO A 280 16.53 -8.79 7.85
N GLY A 281 16.54 -7.88 6.87
CA GLY A 281 15.38 -7.51 6.09
C GLY A 281 14.96 -8.70 5.24
N GLY A 282 13.87 -9.37 5.65
CA GLY A 282 13.20 -10.36 4.82
C GLY A 282 12.59 -9.68 3.60
N SER A 283 12.97 -10.16 2.40
CA SER A 283 12.29 -9.87 1.15
C SER A 283 10.86 -10.40 1.23
N LEU A 284 9.89 -9.54 0.92
CA LEU A 284 8.47 -9.89 0.89
C LEU A 284 8.18 -10.72 -0.36
N ALA A 285 7.38 -11.77 -0.21
CA ALA A 285 7.09 -12.72 -1.28
C ALA A 285 6.35 -12.06 -2.45
N HIS A 286 6.85 -12.33 -3.66
CA HIS A 286 6.18 -12.04 -4.92
C HIS A 286 4.83 -12.80 -5.01
N THR A 287 3.71 -12.09 -5.01
CA THR A 287 2.43 -12.62 -5.50
C THR A 287 2.06 -11.94 -6.81
N GLY A 288 2.78 -12.26 -7.89
CA GLY A 288 2.44 -11.69 -9.20
C GLY A 288 3.45 -12.05 -10.27
N GLY A 289 3.17 -13.10 -11.03
CA GLY A 289 4.05 -13.52 -12.12
C GLY A 289 3.72 -14.88 -12.72
N ALA A 290 2.46 -15.13 -13.09
CA ALA A 290 2.14 -16.13 -14.11
C ALA A 290 0.75 -15.85 -14.70
N ALA A 291 0.75 -15.58 -16.01
CA ALA A 291 -0.33 -15.69 -16.98
C ALA A 291 -1.79 -15.64 -16.48
N ALA A 292 -2.53 -14.63 -16.95
CA ALA A 292 -3.98 -14.64 -16.98
C ALA A 292 -4.51 -15.95 -17.60
N ILE A 293 -5.16 -16.77 -16.76
CA ILE A 293 -6.07 -17.82 -17.20
C ILE A 293 -7.41 -17.50 -16.53
N PRO A 294 -8.50 -17.29 -17.30
CA PRO A 294 -9.81 -17.05 -16.70
C PRO A 294 -10.35 -18.39 -16.21
N LEU A 295 -10.46 -18.58 -14.89
CA LEU A 295 -11.24 -19.67 -14.33
C LEU A 295 -12.45 -19.11 -13.59
N ALA A 296 -13.57 -19.21 -14.29
CA ALA A 296 -14.90 -19.09 -13.77
C ALA A 296 -15.19 -20.16 -12.70
N LEU A 297 -15.97 -19.75 -11.69
CA LEU A 297 -16.88 -20.55 -10.85
C LEU A 297 -16.35 -21.86 -10.23
N SER A 298 -16.27 -21.88 -8.89
CA SER A 298 -16.96 -22.92 -8.11
C SER A 298 -17.05 -22.55 -6.63
N ALA A 299 -18.26 -22.23 -6.21
CA ALA A 299 -18.71 -22.45 -4.85
C ALA A 299 -18.82 -23.96 -4.60
N GLY A 300 -18.44 -24.45 -3.42
CA GLY A 300 -18.64 -25.85 -3.07
C GLY A 300 -17.95 -26.32 -1.79
N VAL A 301 -18.64 -26.13 -0.66
CA VAL A 301 -18.75 -27.02 0.51
C VAL A 301 -17.59 -27.98 0.82
N LEU A 302 -16.97 -27.82 2.00
CA LEU A 302 -16.28 -28.90 2.70
C LEU A 302 -16.82 -29.02 4.13
N VAL A 303 -17.80 -29.91 4.29
CA VAL A 303 -18.28 -30.45 5.56
C VAL A 303 -17.97 -31.95 5.55
N LEU A 304 -17.46 -32.42 6.69
CA LEU A 304 -17.31 -33.80 7.18
C LEU A 304 -15.99 -34.53 6.92
N GLY A 305 -15.39 -34.94 8.04
CA GLY A 305 -14.37 -35.99 8.13
C GLY A 305 -14.04 -36.37 9.57
N GLY A 306 -15.07 -36.52 10.43
CA GLY A 306 -14.91 -36.98 11.81
C GLY A 306 -15.87 -38.13 12.14
N ALA A 307 -15.30 -39.23 12.61
CA ALA A 307 -15.93 -40.41 13.22
C ALA A 307 -16.64 -41.44 12.32
N ALA A 308 -16.01 -42.61 12.15
CA ALA A 308 -16.71 -43.91 12.21
C ALA A 308 -15.70 -45.07 12.31
N ALA A 309 -15.58 -45.66 13.50
CA ALA A 309 -15.13 -47.04 13.68
C ALA A 309 -16.07 -47.72 14.68
N VAL A 310 -17.11 -48.39 14.17
CA VAL A 310 -17.95 -49.33 14.95
C VAL A 310 -18.13 -50.59 14.12
N GLY A 311 -17.79 -51.71 14.75
CA GLY A 311 -17.61 -53.03 14.15
C GLY A 311 -18.89 -53.67 13.61
N VAL A 312 -18.70 -54.42 12.52
CA VAL A 312 -19.70 -55.32 11.94
C VAL A 312 -19.54 -56.70 12.56
N SER A 313 -20.55 -57.13 13.32
CA SER A 313 -20.78 -58.56 13.62
C SER A 313 -22.16 -58.94 13.11
N ARG A 314 -22.24 -59.56 11.93
CA ARG A 314 -23.46 -60.21 11.43
C ARG A 314 -23.31 -61.73 11.53
N GLY A 315 -23.93 -62.30 12.56
CA GLY A 315 -24.14 -63.74 12.70
C GLY A 315 -25.17 -64.25 11.69
N ARG A 316 -24.79 -65.26 10.92
CA ARG A 316 -25.68 -66.13 10.13
C ARG A 316 -25.98 -67.38 10.95
N ARG A 317 -27.23 -67.64 11.33
CA ARG A 317 -27.77 -69.02 11.49
C ARG A 317 -29.23 -69.11 11.05
N ARG A 318 -29.53 -70.28 10.50
CA ARG A 318 -30.62 -70.64 9.59
C ARG A 318 -31.94 -70.87 10.34
N MET A 319 -33.07 -70.49 9.73
CA MET A 319 -34.40 -71.00 10.08
C MET A 319 -34.58 -72.41 9.49
N ALA A 320 -35.15 -73.32 10.28
CA ALA A 320 -35.67 -74.61 9.86
C ALA A 320 -37.19 -74.51 9.60
N PRO A 321 -37.78 -75.38 8.76
CA PRO A 321 -39.18 -75.29 8.36
C PRO A 321 -40.14 -75.99 9.35
N ALA A 322 -41.32 -75.40 9.53
CA ALA A 322 -42.42 -75.98 10.30
C ALA A 322 -43.13 -77.08 9.49
N GLY A 323 -43.28 -78.26 10.11
CA GLY A 323 -44.05 -79.39 9.62
C GLY A 323 -45.53 -79.31 10.03
N LYS A 324 -46.37 -79.92 9.20
CA LYS A 324 -47.83 -80.03 9.27
C LYS A 324 -48.35 -80.92 10.42
N ASP A 325 -49.61 -80.64 10.74
CA ASP A 325 -50.60 -81.37 11.55
C ASP A 325 -50.57 -82.91 11.48
N HIS A 326 -50.94 -83.56 12.59
CA HIS A 326 -52.10 -84.47 12.68
C HIS A 326 -52.28 -85.04 14.11
N ARG A 327 -53.54 -84.91 14.59
CA ARG A 327 -54.24 -85.65 15.67
C ARG A 327 -53.83 -85.43 17.13
#